data_AF-A0A7S4HLK3-F1
#
_entry.id   AF-A0A7S4HLK3-F1
#
_cell.length_a   1.000
_cell.length_b   1.000
_cell.length_c   1.000
_cell.angle_alpha   90.00
_cell.angle_beta   90.00
_cell.angle_gamma   90.00
#
_symmetry.space_group_name_H-M   'P 1'
#
loop_
_entity.id
_entity.type
_entity.pdbx_description
1 polymer ?
#
loop_
_entity_poly.entity_id
_entity_poly.type
_entity_poly.pdbx_seq_one_letter_code
_entity_poly.pdbx_strand_id
1 'polypeptide(L)'
;PTCLSLNRTQDKCCSTSENSSTVSSDIDLCRVFTTLPKLDKSSDTYSSGWAPAQGLRWELNMFSQHLVPISLLAILWSLSVETCESFMPHAASKRRVTPASVRQMFTGIVEEMGTVVDLEERDDMVLWDGSKGKGTELTVKGPVSMDGAYLGCSICVSGVCLTATELDFESNQFKVGLAPETLRRTYLGCLNSGDAVNLERASEIGGRNSGHFVQGHVDGIGKVIDRWTDDNSLFFKVQVDDDLLRYIVPKGFIAIDGASLTVCEVDSRPGEKWFTFMLVEYTQKKIIIPQKNIGDPLNIEVDVLGKYSESAIATLLPRIDELEKKVEELEKKLGEVGQ
;
A
#
# COMPACT_ATOMS: atom_id res chain seq x y z
N PRO A 1 -15.40 -25.48 41.41
CA PRO A 1 -15.12 -26.20 42.67
C PRO A 1 -14.36 -27.51 42.40
N THR A 2 -13.10 -27.55 42.83
CA THR A 2 -12.26 -28.75 43.12
C THR A 2 -12.05 -29.76 41.98
N CYS A 3 -10.95 -29.82 41.24
CA CYS A 3 -9.50 -29.92 41.58
C CYS A 3 -9.11 -31.22 42.32
N LEU A 4 -8.25 -32.04 41.67
CA LEU A 4 -7.21 -32.99 42.16
C LEU A 4 -6.90 -33.98 41.01
N SER A 5 -5.81 -33.87 40.24
CA SER A 5 -4.40 -34.23 40.52
C SER A 5 -4.22 -35.77 40.68
N LEU A 6 -3.29 -36.50 40.05
CA LEU A 6 -1.82 -36.39 39.99
C LEU A 6 -1.20 -37.44 39.03
N ASN A 7 -0.19 -37.02 38.25
CA ASN A 7 1.16 -37.60 38.00
C ASN A 7 1.42 -39.12 37.80
N ARG A 8 2.20 -39.48 36.76
CA ARG A 8 3.69 -39.68 36.81
C ARG A 8 4.34 -40.26 35.52
N THR A 9 5.51 -39.67 35.19
CA THR A 9 6.80 -40.20 34.65
C THR A 9 6.86 -40.99 33.33
N GLN A 10 7.51 -40.46 32.28
CA GLN A 10 8.95 -40.59 31.92
C GLN A 10 9.42 -42.04 31.66
N ASP A 11 9.82 -42.35 30.42
CA ASP A 11 11.16 -42.90 30.14
C ASP A 11 11.51 -42.93 28.64
N LYS A 12 12.80 -42.63 28.38
CA LYS A 12 13.52 -42.76 27.11
C LYS A 12 13.87 -44.23 26.86
N CYS A 13 13.92 -44.66 25.59
CA CYS A 13 14.97 -45.56 25.10
C CYS A 13 15.11 -45.54 23.57
N CYS A 14 16.35 -45.35 23.13
CA CYS A 14 16.85 -45.60 21.78
C CYS A 14 17.01 -47.10 21.50
N SER A 15 16.92 -47.49 20.22
CA SER A 15 17.76 -48.48 19.47
C SER A 15 16.92 -49.07 18.33
N THR A 16 17.18 -48.68 17.07
CA THR A 16 17.92 -49.43 16.02
C THR A 16 17.32 -50.81 15.72
N SER A 17 16.88 -51.14 14.50
CA SER A 17 17.72 -51.24 13.30
C SER A 17 16.88 -51.73 12.09
N GLU A 18 17.25 -51.24 10.90
CA GLU A 18 17.44 -51.95 9.60
C GLU A 18 16.26 -52.71 8.97
N ASN A 19 16.00 -52.74 7.66
CA ASN A 19 16.61 -52.31 6.39
C ASN A 19 15.45 -52.42 5.36
N SER A 20 15.24 -51.57 4.36
CA SER A 20 15.91 -51.41 3.05
C SER A 20 14.80 -50.78 2.16
N SER A 21 14.97 -49.90 1.19
CA SER A 21 16.09 -49.52 0.32
C SER A 21 15.62 -48.34 -0.56
N THR A 22 16.53 -47.38 -0.82
CA THR A 22 16.72 -46.60 -2.09
C THR A 22 15.54 -45.75 -2.61
N VAL A 23 15.65 -44.44 -2.86
CA VAL A 23 16.67 -43.70 -3.62
C VAL A 23 16.77 -42.26 -3.09
N SER A 24 18.01 -41.83 -2.86
CA SER A 24 18.40 -40.44 -2.56
C SER A 24 18.52 -39.67 -3.88
N SER A 25 17.97 -38.45 -3.91
CA SER A 25 18.46 -37.39 -4.80
C SER A 25 18.18 -36.04 -4.13
N ASP A 26 19.10 -35.63 -3.27
CA ASP A 26 19.35 -34.23 -2.98
C ASP A 26 19.76 -33.55 -4.29
N ILE A 27 18.97 -32.59 -4.77
CA ILE A 27 19.39 -31.68 -5.85
C ILE A 27 19.77 -30.36 -5.20
N ASP A 28 21.08 -30.27 -4.98
CA ASP A 28 21.86 -29.08 -4.73
C ASP A 28 21.82 -28.18 -5.98
N LEU A 29 20.97 -27.15 -6.01
CA LEU A 29 20.92 -26.15 -7.08
C LEU A 29 22.01 -25.09 -6.85
N CYS A 30 23.26 -25.54 -6.95
CA CYS A 30 24.44 -24.68 -6.97
C CYS A 30 25.43 -25.21 -8.01
N ARG A 31 25.65 -24.41 -9.07
CA ARG A 31 26.62 -24.54 -10.19
C ARG A 31 26.14 -25.23 -11.47
N VAL A 32 25.78 -24.41 -12.45
CA VAL A 32 26.31 -24.55 -13.81
C VAL A 32 26.92 -23.21 -14.26
N PHE A 33 28.17 -23.33 -14.71
CA PHE A 33 29.15 -22.32 -15.13
C PHE A 33 28.67 -21.47 -16.33
N THR A 34 28.74 -20.14 -16.26
CA THR A 34 29.83 -19.27 -16.77
C THR A 34 30.31 -19.56 -18.20
N THR A 35 29.93 -18.67 -19.12
CA THR A 35 30.84 -18.06 -20.11
C THR A 35 30.42 -16.61 -20.30
N LEU A 36 31.00 -15.70 -19.51
CA LEU A 36 30.99 -14.26 -19.78
C LEU A 36 32.44 -13.83 -20.04
N PRO A 37 32.74 -13.14 -21.14
CA PRO A 37 34.08 -12.62 -21.38
C PRO A 37 34.40 -11.50 -20.40
N LYS A 38 35.66 -11.51 -19.92
CA LYS A 38 36.25 -10.54 -19.01
C LYS A 38 36.13 -9.13 -19.57
N LEU A 39 35.54 -8.22 -18.80
CA LEU A 39 35.69 -6.77 -18.99
C LEU A 39 36.69 -6.27 -17.95
N ASP A 40 37.85 -5.89 -18.47
CA ASP A 40 38.94 -5.27 -17.74
C ASP A 40 38.55 -3.83 -17.35
N LYS A 41 39.05 -3.39 -16.20
CA LYS A 41 38.86 -2.03 -15.70
C LYS A 41 39.86 -1.12 -16.39
N SER A 42 39.39 -0.11 -17.10
CA SER A 42 40.15 1.14 -17.25
C SER A 42 39.20 2.34 -17.20
N SER A 43 39.68 3.33 -16.48
CA SER A 43 39.07 4.61 -16.16
C SER A 43 38.77 5.46 -17.39
N ASP A 44 37.98 6.49 -17.09
CA ASP A 44 37.96 7.81 -17.72
C ASP A 44 36.79 8.16 -18.64
N THR A 45 36.20 9.28 -18.20
CA THR A 45 35.30 10.23 -18.83
C THR A 45 35.33 10.25 -20.36
N TYR A 46 34.17 10.40 -21.00
CA TYR A 46 33.87 11.59 -21.82
C TYR A 46 32.43 11.58 -22.38
N SER A 47 31.97 12.81 -22.56
CA SER A 47 30.65 13.30 -22.97
C SER A 47 30.00 12.65 -24.19
N SER A 48 28.69 12.41 -24.07
CA SER A 48 27.75 12.19 -25.16
C SER A 48 27.60 13.44 -26.02
N GLY A 49 28.02 13.36 -27.28
CA GLY A 49 27.57 14.26 -28.35
C GLY A 49 26.38 13.66 -29.09
N TRP A 50 25.24 14.34 -29.07
CA TRP A 50 24.18 14.18 -30.06
C TRP A 50 23.70 15.59 -30.44
N ALA A 51 23.93 15.95 -31.70
CA ALA A 51 23.46 17.17 -32.33
C ALA A 51 21.97 17.06 -32.68
N PRO A 52 21.30 18.21 -32.88
CA PRO A 52 20.52 18.32 -34.10
C PRO A 52 20.74 19.63 -34.86
N ALA A 53 20.80 19.45 -36.18
CA ALA A 53 20.21 20.24 -37.26
C ALA A 53 20.38 21.77 -37.32
N GLN A 54 20.98 22.16 -38.45
CA GLN A 54 21.18 23.51 -38.94
C GLN A 54 19.86 24.21 -39.28
N GLY A 55 19.76 25.50 -38.94
CA GLY A 55 18.66 26.39 -39.29
C GLY A 55 19.09 27.85 -39.29
N LEU A 56 19.64 28.28 -40.44
CA LEU A 56 19.70 29.61 -41.03
C LEU A 56 19.92 30.86 -40.14
N ARG A 57 21.11 31.41 -40.34
CA ARG A 57 21.65 32.71 -39.95
C ARG A 57 21.05 33.84 -40.79
N TRP A 58 20.65 34.95 -40.15
CA TRP A 58 20.57 36.28 -40.78
C TRP A 58 21.36 37.28 -39.94
N GLU A 59 21.92 38.27 -40.62
CA GLU A 59 23.13 39.01 -40.30
C GLU A 59 23.00 40.05 -39.17
N LEU A 60 24.13 40.26 -38.48
CA LEU A 60 24.45 41.46 -37.71
C LEU A 60 24.97 42.53 -38.67
N ASN A 61 24.50 43.78 -38.54
CA ASN A 61 25.44 44.91 -38.50
C ASN A 61 24.88 46.23 -37.98
N MET A 62 25.76 46.91 -37.24
CA MET A 62 25.85 48.35 -36.95
C MET A 62 24.73 49.02 -36.14
N PHE A 63 25.03 49.48 -34.92
CA PHE A 63 25.53 50.84 -34.72
C PHE A 63 26.11 51.03 -33.31
N SER A 64 27.08 51.92 -33.26
CA SER A 64 28.00 52.25 -32.18
C SER A 64 27.47 53.43 -31.35
N GLN A 65 27.92 53.49 -30.08
CA GLN A 65 28.01 54.67 -29.20
C GLN A 65 26.72 55.19 -28.53
N HIS A 66 26.63 55.05 -27.20
CA HIS A 66 26.79 56.17 -26.26
C HIS A 66 26.92 55.67 -24.81
N LEU A 67 27.97 56.15 -24.13
CA LEU A 67 28.27 55.94 -22.72
C LEU A 67 27.36 56.81 -21.83
N VAL A 68 26.75 56.20 -20.81
CA VAL A 68 26.22 56.92 -19.64
C VAL A 68 26.72 56.19 -18.38
N PRO A 69 27.36 56.87 -17.40
CA PRO A 69 28.00 56.19 -16.27
C PRO A 69 26.98 55.67 -15.25
N ILE A 70 27.26 54.46 -14.74
CA ILE A 70 26.43 53.62 -13.85
C ILE A 70 26.25 54.19 -12.42
N SER A 71 26.62 55.44 -12.15
CA SER A 71 26.64 56.00 -10.78
C SER A 71 25.37 56.77 -10.35
N LEU A 72 24.30 56.81 -11.16
CA LEU A 72 23.08 57.58 -10.84
C LEU A 72 21.80 56.75 -10.63
N LEU A 73 21.82 55.44 -10.90
CA LEU A 73 20.68 54.54 -10.64
C LEU A 73 20.67 53.91 -9.24
N ALA A 74 21.79 53.96 -8.52
CA ALA A 74 21.90 53.44 -7.15
C ALA A 74 21.35 54.40 -6.06
N ILE A 75 21.12 55.68 -6.40
CA ILE A 75 20.65 56.69 -5.44
C ILE A 75 19.11 56.84 -5.47
N LEU A 76 18.44 56.37 -6.52
CA LEU A 76 16.97 56.35 -6.59
C LEU A 76 16.33 55.06 -6.04
N TRP A 77 17.13 54.01 -5.77
CA TRP A 77 16.61 52.78 -5.15
C TRP A 77 16.61 52.83 -3.61
N SER A 78 17.40 53.74 -3.02
CA SER A 78 17.52 53.92 -1.56
C SER A 78 16.53 54.93 -0.96
N LEU A 79 15.73 55.63 -1.77
CA LEU A 79 14.75 56.63 -1.31
C LEU A 79 13.28 56.15 -1.38
N SER A 80 13.02 54.88 -1.69
CA SER A 80 11.67 54.27 -1.59
C SER A 80 11.53 53.25 -0.46
N VAL A 81 12.56 53.06 0.37
CA VAL A 81 12.58 52.04 1.44
C VAL A 81 12.22 52.62 2.82
N GLU A 82 12.15 53.95 3.00
CA GLU A 82 11.99 54.59 4.32
C GLU A 82 10.58 55.12 4.67
N THR A 83 9.51 54.74 3.98
CA THR A 83 8.13 55.19 4.33
C THR A 83 7.09 54.09 4.48
N CYS A 84 7.47 52.85 4.79
CA CYS A 84 6.50 51.78 5.09
C CYS A 84 6.75 51.02 6.40
N GLU A 85 7.41 51.64 7.38
CA GLU A 85 7.41 51.16 8.77
C GLU A 85 6.50 52.03 9.64
N SER A 86 5.18 51.87 9.48
CA SER A 86 4.21 52.23 10.53
C SER A 86 2.78 51.88 10.11
N PHE A 87 2.49 50.58 9.93
CA PHE A 87 1.15 50.01 10.19
C PHE A 87 1.24 48.48 10.06
N MET A 88 1.58 47.78 11.15
CA MET A 88 1.41 46.33 11.26
C MET A 88 0.32 46.02 12.31
N PRO A 89 -0.88 45.60 11.92
CA PRO A 89 -1.69 44.77 12.79
C PRO A 89 -1.09 43.36 12.83
N HIS A 90 -1.29 42.71 13.97
CA HIS A 90 -0.90 41.36 14.34
C HIS A 90 -0.68 40.39 13.16
N ALA A 91 0.51 39.81 13.09
CA ALA A 91 0.89 38.77 12.15
C ALA A 91 -0.03 37.54 12.30
N ALA A 92 -1.08 37.48 11.50
CA ALA A 92 -1.73 36.23 11.18
C ALA A 92 -0.72 35.36 10.42
N SER A 93 -0.38 34.21 10.99
CA SER A 93 0.44 33.18 10.36
C SER A 93 -0.16 32.83 9.00
N LYS A 94 0.43 33.37 7.93
CA LYS A 94 0.13 32.94 6.57
C LYS A 94 0.76 31.55 6.41
N ARG A 95 -0.02 30.49 6.65
CA ARG A 95 0.34 29.14 6.21
C ARG A 95 0.65 29.22 4.72
N ARG A 96 1.91 29.01 4.35
CA ARG A 96 2.30 28.74 2.97
C ARG A 96 1.57 27.46 2.56
N VAL A 97 0.55 27.60 1.74
CA VAL A 97 0.03 26.47 0.97
C VAL A 97 1.12 26.13 -0.04
N THR A 98 1.87 25.06 0.23
CA THR A 98 2.76 24.46 -0.77
C THR A 98 1.92 24.02 -1.97
N PRO A 99 2.46 24.02 -3.20
CA PRO A 99 1.75 23.45 -4.34
C PRO A 99 1.29 22.05 -3.96
N ALA A 100 0.02 21.72 -4.20
CA ALA A 100 -0.54 20.42 -3.87
C ALA A 100 0.36 19.34 -4.45
N SER A 101 1.12 18.67 -3.58
CA SER A 101 1.84 17.46 -3.93
C SER A 101 0.79 16.50 -4.47
N VAL A 102 1.01 15.95 -5.66
CA VAL A 102 0.12 14.91 -6.17
C VAL A 102 0.23 13.75 -5.18
N ARG A 103 -0.88 13.41 -4.53
CA ARG A 103 -0.99 12.33 -3.55
C ARG A 103 -1.87 11.26 -4.18
N GLN A 104 -1.35 10.05 -4.36
CA GLN A 104 -2.10 9.01 -5.09
C GLN A 104 -2.08 7.62 -4.47
N MET A 105 -1.41 7.39 -3.34
CA MET A 105 -1.38 6.08 -2.67
C MET A 105 -1.19 6.22 -1.16
N PHE A 106 -1.34 5.12 -0.45
CA PHE A 106 -1.04 4.98 0.97
C PHE A 106 0.18 4.07 1.17
N THR A 107 0.69 4.03 2.40
CA THR A 107 1.85 3.23 2.79
C THR A 107 1.48 2.07 3.71
N GLY A 108 0.27 2.12 4.26
CA GLY A 108 -0.21 1.22 5.31
C GLY A 108 0.36 1.58 6.68
N ILE A 109 0.88 2.80 6.86
CA ILE A 109 1.36 3.29 8.14
C ILE A 109 0.28 4.18 8.72
N VAL A 110 -0.57 3.57 9.55
CA VAL A 110 -1.66 4.25 10.23
C VAL A 110 -1.14 5.42 11.06
N GLU A 111 -1.68 6.61 10.81
CA GLU A 111 -1.25 7.85 11.46
C GLU A 111 -2.01 8.11 12.77
N GLU A 112 -3.28 7.71 12.82
CA GLU A 112 -4.12 7.83 14.01
C GLU A 112 -5.28 6.81 14.03
N MET A 113 -5.88 6.64 15.20
CA MET A 113 -7.19 6.01 15.35
C MET A 113 -8.24 7.12 15.42
N GLY A 114 -9.08 7.20 14.40
CA GLY A 114 -10.24 8.08 14.36
C GLY A 114 -11.46 7.48 15.05
N THR A 115 -12.53 8.27 15.10
CA THR A 115 -13.81 7.86 15.68
C THR A 115 -14.93 8.12 14.68
N VAL A 116 -15.76 7.12 14.42
CA VAL A 116 -16.98 7.28 13.66
C VAL A 116 -17.93 8.17 14.44
N VAL A 117 -18.35 9.27 13.83
CA VAL A 117 -19.34 10.18 14.41
C VAL A 117 -20.73 9.74 14.00
N ASP A 118 -20.91 9.39 12.73
CA ASP A 118 -22.20 9.05 12.17
C ASP A 118 -22.10 8.25 10.87
N LEU A 119 -23.13 7.46 10.57
CA LEU A 119 -23.30 6.71 9.32
C LEU A 119 -24.76 6.81 8.88
N GLU A 120 -25.01 7.57 7.82
CA GLU A 120 -26.37 7.91 7.38
C GLU A 120 -26.64 7.39 5.96
N GLU A 121 -27.83 6.85 5.73
CA GLU A 121 -28.36 6.62 4.39
C GLU A 121 -29.17 7.83 3.92
N ARG A 122 -28.90 8.28 2.70
CA ARG A 122 -29.56 9.41 2.05
C ARG A 122 -30.18 9.01 0.74
N ASP A 123 -31.32 9.64 0.40
CA ASP A 123 -32.05 9.42 -0.85
C ASP A 123 -32.11 10.66 -1.76
N ASP A 124 -31.34 11.70 -1.39
CA ASP A 124 -31.31 13.00 -2.06
C ASP A 124 -29.94 13.35 -2.66
N MET A 125 -29.08 12.35 -2.85
CA MET A 125 -27.74 12.54 -3.42
C MET A 125 -27.84 12.99 -4.88
N VAL A 126 -27.30 14.16 -5.20
CA VAL A 126 -27.32 14.72 -6.56
C VAL A 126 -26.18 14.12 -7.38
N LEU A 127 -26.52 13.42 -8.46
CA LEU A 127 -25.57 12.83 -9.38
C LEU A 127 -25.07 13.86 -10.41
N TRP A 128 -24.04 13.49 -11.18
CA TRP A 128 -23.38 14.37 -12.15
C TRP A 128 -24.32 14.92 -13.24
N ASP A 129 -25.42 14.23 -13.53
CA ASP A 129 -26.45 14.62 -14.51
C ASP A 129 -27.63 15.38 -13.87
N GLY A 130 -27.56 15.69 -12.58
CA GLY A 130 -28.60 16.35 -11.80
C GLY A 130 -29.73 15.43 -11.32
N SER A 131 -29.68 14.13 -11.65
CA SER A 131 -30.63 13.16 -11.10
C SER A 131 -30.35 12.90 -9.61
N LYS A 132 -31.34 12.33 -8.91
CA LYS A 132 -31.20 11.94 -7.49
C LYS A 132 -30.96 10.44 -7.37
N GLY A 133 -29.98 10.08 -6.55
CA GLY A 133 -29.66 8.71 -6.18
C GLY A 133 -29.72 8.50 -4.67
N LYS A 134 -29.56 7.25 -4.28
CA LYS A 134 -29.30 6.87 -2.88
C LYS A 134 -27.80 6.78 -2.64
N GLY A 135 -27.36 7.16 -1.45
CA GLY A 135 -25.98 7.02 -1.01
C GLY A 135 -25.88 6.84 0.49
N THR A 136 -24.73 6.35 0.94
CA THR A 136 -24.41 6.25 2.37
C THR A 136 -23.26 7.21 2.65
N GLU A 137 -23.42 8.08 3.64
CA GLU A 137 -22.40 9.03 4.07
C GLU A 137 -21.85 8.61 5.45
N LEU A 138 -20.53 8.59 5.57
CA LEU A 138 -19.83 8.31 6.81
C LEU A 138 -19.15 9.58 7.29
N THR A 139 -19.40 9.97 8.53
CA THR A 139 -18.73 11.09 9.20
C THR A 139 -17.70 10.55 10.18
N VAL A 140 -16.45 10.98 10.06
CA VAL A 140 -15.35 10.53 10.91
C VAL A 140 -14.63 11.72 11.53
N LYS A 141 -14.28 11.60 12.80
CA LYS A 141 -13.41 12.53 13.51
C LYS A 141 -11.96 12.03 13.48
N GLY A 142 -11.04 12.87 13.03
CA GLY A 142 -9.62 12.54 12.89
C GLY A 142 -8.73 13.79 12.85
N PRO A 143 -8.20 14.26 13.99
CA PRO A 143 -7.41 15.49 14.03
C PRO A 143 -6.14 15.47 13.17
N VAL A 144 -5.43 14.34 13.09
CA VAL A 144 -4.20 14.23 12.30
C VAL A 144 -4.51 14.14 10.81
N SER A 145 -5.52 13.36 10.44
CA SER A 145 -5.97 13.20 9.05
C SER A 145 -6.57 14.47 8.47
N MET A 146 -7.18 15.32 9.31
CA MET A 146 -7.68 16.65 8.93
C MET A 146 -6.58 17.68 8.70
N ASP A 147 -5.36 17.46 9.20
CA ASP A 147 -4.27 18.42 8.99
C ASP A 147 -3.79 18.40 7.53
N GLY A 148 -4.04 19.51 6.83
CA GLY A 148 -3.78 19.66 5.41
C GLY A 148 -4.80 18.97 4.49
N ALA A 149 -5.95 18.54 5.03
CA ALA A 149 -7.06 18.02 4.22
C ALA A 149 -7.65 19.12 3.33
N TYR A 150 -8.15 18.72 2.16
CA TYR A 150 -8.85 19.59 1.21
C TYR A 150 -9.99 18.82 0.55
N LEU A 151 -11.02 19.52 0.08
CA LEU A 151 -12.16 18.87 -0.56
C LEU A 151 -11.71 18.06 -1.78
N GLY A 152 -12.12 16.80 -1.84
CA GLY A 152 -11.70 15.85 -2.87
C GLY A 152 -10.39 15.13 -2.58
N CYS A 153 -9.72 15.35 -1.43
CA CYS A 153 -8.54 14.58 -1.07
C CYS A 153 -8.92 13.15 -0.65
N SER A 154 -7.98 12.22 -0.83
CA SER A 154 -8.13 10.83 -0.41
C SER A 154 -7.64 10.61 1.02
N ILE A 155 -8.49 9.98 1.83
CA ILE A 155 -8.18 9.53 3.20
C ILE A 155 -8.51 8.04 3.27
N CYS A 156 -7.57 7.24 3.78
CA CYS A 156 -7.77 5.82 4.01
C CYS A 156 -8.47 5.63 5.37
N VAL A 157 -9.66 5.02 5.34
CA VAL A 157 -10.44 4.68 6.54
C VAL A 157 -10.49 3.17 6.68
N SER A 158 -9.76 2.63 7.65
CA SER A 158 -9.59 1.19 7.89
C SER A 158 -9.28 0.41 6.60
N GLY A 159 -8.32 0.91 5.82
CA GLY A 159 -7.89 0.28 4.57
C GLY A 159 -8.68 0.69 3.33
N VAL A 160 -9.70 1.54 3.45
CA VAL A 160 -10.53 1.95 2.32
C VAL A 160 -10.19 3.38 1.92
N CYS A 161 -9.75 3.57 0.68
CA CYS A 161 -9.56 4.88 0.08
C CYS A 161 -10.91 5.57 -0.13
N LEU A 162 -11.13 6.69 0.56
CA LEU A 162 -12.36 7.45 0.47
C LEU A 162 -12.06 8.93 0.17
N THR A 163 -12.95 9.55 -0.59
CA THR A 163 -12.82 10.95 -1.01
C THR A 163 -13.57 11.85 -0.03
N ALA A 164 -12.87 12.81 0.56
CA ALA A 164 -13.48 13.79 1.48
C ALA A 164 -14.44 14.72 0.72
N THR A 165 -15.73 14.70 1.11
CA THR A 165 -16.81 15.48 0.48
C THR A 165 -17.20 16.72 1.29
N GLU A 166 -17.01 16.68 2.62
CA GLU A 166 -17.18 17.82 3.52
C GLU A 166 -16.06 17.82 4.57
N LEU A 167 -15.65 19.01 5.00
CA LEU A 167 -14.60 19.22 5.99
C LEU A 167 -15.05 20.24 7.04
N ASP A 168 -15.08 19.83 8.29
CA ASP A 168 -15.28 20.70 9.45
C ASP A 168 -13.99 20.73 10.28
N PHE A 169 -13.22 21.80 10.10
CA PHE A 169 -11.96 22.00 10.81
C PHE A 169 -12.12 22.43 12.27
N GLU A 170 -13.29 22.91 12.69
CA GLU A 170 -13.54 23.27 14.09
C GLU A 170 -13.71 22.01 14.94
N SER A 171 -14.48 21.04 14.44
CA SER A 171 -14.72 19.77 15.12
C SER A 171 -13.72 18.66 14.76
N ASN A 172 -12.84 18.91 13.77
CA ASN A 172 -11.92 17.95 13.16
C ASN A 172 -12.65 16.73 12.56
N GLN A 173 -13.75 16.99 11.86
CA GLN A 173 -14.57 15.98 11.21
C GLN A 173 -14.50 16.12 9.69
N PHE A 174 -14.53 14.99 9.00
CA PHE A 174 -14.72 14.93 7.57
C PHE A 174 -15.84 13.95 7.22
N LYS A 175 -16.50 14.20 6.10
CA LYS A 175 -17.47 13.27 5.53
C LYS A 175 -16.93 12.63 4.27
N VAL A 176 -17.35 11.39 4.05
CA VAL A 176 -17.04 10.61 2.86
C VAL A 176 -18.28 9.85 2.40
N GLY A 177 -18.42 9.69 1.09
CA GLY A 177 -19.45 8.82 0.51
C GLY A 177 -18.96 7.37 0.42
N LEU A 178 -19.79 6.42 0.83
CA LEU A 178 -19.56 4.99 0.64
C LEU A 178 -20.34 4.49 -0.57
N ALA A 179 -19.61 4.09 -1.62
CA ALA A 179 -20.23 3.52 -2.81
C ALA A 179 -20.78 2.10 -2.53
N PRO A 180 -21.76 1.61 -3.32
CA PRO A 180 -22.29 0.25 -3.16
C PRO A 180 -21.22 -0.85 -3.22
N GLU A 181 -20.15 -0.68 -4.00
CA GLU A 181 -19.04 -1.64 -4.01
C GLU A 181 -18.26 -1.64 -2.69
N THR A 182 -17.97 -0.46 -2.14
CA THR A 182 -17.35 -0.31 -0.82
C THR A 182 -18.16 -1.01 0.26
N LEU A 183 -19.48 -0.82 0.26
CA LEU A 183 -20.38 -1.44 1.25
C LEU A 183 -20.43 -2.97 1.13
N ARG A 184 -20.21 -3.53 -0.06
CA ARG A 184 -20.19 -4.99 -0.27
C ARG A 184 -18.85 -5.62 0.08
N ARG A 185 -17.74 -4.92 -0.17
CA ARG A 185 -16.37 -5.44 -0.03
C ARG A 185 -15.78 -5.21 1.36
N THR A 186 -16.36 -4.31 2.14
CA THR A 186 -15.80 -3.84 3.41
C THR A 186 -16.83 -3.92 4.51
N TYR A 187 -16.38 -3.95 5.77
CA TYR A 187 -17.32 -3.91 6.89
C TYR A 187 -17.82 -2.48 7.21
N LEU A 188 -17.41 -1.45 6.46
CA LEU A 188 -17.70 -0.05 6.81
C LEU A 188 -19.20 0.25 6.93
N GLY A 189 -20.05 -0.49 6.18
CA GLY A 189 -21.51 -0.38 6.28
C GLY A 189 -22.12 -0.89 7.59
N CYS A 190 -21.33 -1.52 8.46
CA CYS A 190 -21.76 -2.01 9.77
C CYS A 190 -21.24 -1.17 10.94
N LEU A 191 -20.55 -0.06 10.64
CA LEU A 191 -20.02 0.84 11.66
C LEU A 191 -21.13 1.58 12.39
N ASN A 192 -20.92 1.83 13.68
CA ASN A 192 -21.79 2.60 14.54
C ASN A 192 -21.05 3.85 15.05
N SER A 193 -21.83 4.85 15.48
CA SER A 193 -21.27 6.01 16.17
C SER A 193 -20.46 5.57 17.40
N GLY A 194 -19.24 6.08 17.53
CA GLY A 194 -18.28 5.73 18.57
C GLY A 194 -17.27 4.64 18.17
N ASP A 195 -17.48 3.92 17.07
CA ASP A 195 -16.52 2.92 16.60
C ASP A 195 -15.18 3.55 16.24
N ALA A 196 -14.09 2.86 16.55
CA ALA A 196 -12.74 3.28 16.19
C ALA A 196 -12.37 2.80 14.78
N VAL A 197 -11.69 3.66 14.03
CA VAL A 197 -11.19 3.36 12.67
C VAL A 197 -9.73 3.75 12.52
N ASN A 198 -8.94 2.98 11.79
CA ASN A 198 -7.58 3.40 11.42
C ASN A 198 -7.66 4.49 10.35
N LEU A 199 -6.85 5.55 10.47
CA LEU A 199 -6.78 6.63 9.50
C LEU A 199 -5.35 6.83 8.97
N GLU A 200 -5.24 7.00 7.65
CA GLU A 200 -4.00 7.37 6.98
C GLU A 200 -4.31 8.38 5.85
N ARG A 201 -3.54 9.47 5.76
CA ARG A 201 -3.64 10.42 4.64
C ARG A 201 -2.96 9.85 3.40
N ALA A 202 -3.43 10.22 2.22
CA ALA A 202 -2.71 9.86 1.00
C ALA A 202 -1.29 10.46 1.02
N SER A 203 -0.31 9.63 0.70
CA SER A 203 1.11 9.96 0.77
C SER A 203 1.54 10.84 -0.40
N GLU A 204 2.45 11.77 -0.13
CA GLU A 204 3.03 12.66 -1.13
C GLU A 204 4.01 11.90 -2.03
N ILE A 205 4.07 12.24 -3.32
CA ILE A 205 5.13 11.74 -4.19
C ILE A 205 6.50 12.14 -3.61
N GLY A 206 7.38 11.15 -3.46
CA GLY A 206 8.71 11.33 -2.84
C GLY A 206 8.70 11.31 -1.31
N GLY A 207 7.54 11.10 -0.69
CA GLY A 207 7.40 10.83 0.74
C GLY A 207 8.06 9.51 1.16
N ARG A 208 8.29 9.35 2.46
CA ARG A 208 8.83 8.09 3.01
C ARG A 208 7.72 7.04 3.00
N ASN A 209 7.90 5.98 2.23
CA ASN A 209 7.11 4.76 2.39
C ASN A 209 7.83 3.83 3.38
N SER A 210 7.24 3.63 4.57
CA SER A 210 7.79 2.73 5.60
C SER A 210 7.00 1.42 5.73
N GLY A 211 6.03 1.19 4.86
CA GLY A 211 5.27 -0.05 4.73
C GLY A 211 5.44 -0.64 3.33
N HIS A 212 4.33 -0.79 2.60
CA HIS A 212 4.33 -1.24 1.21
C HIS A 212 3.39 -0.37 0.36
N PHE A 213 3.14 -0.76 -0.89
CA PHE A 213 2.21 -0.03 -1.76
C PHE A 213 0.77 -0.42 -1.43
N VAL A 214 0.11 0.42 -0.62
CA VAL A 214 -1.31 0.26 -0.27
C VAL A 214 -2.12 1.23 -1.14
N GLN A 215 -3.09 0.70 -1.87
CA GLN A 215 -3.98 1.49 -2.71
C GLN A 215 -5.19 2.01 -1.93
N GLY A 216 -5.57 1.32 -0.86
CA GLY A 216 -6.83 1.53 -0.18
C GLY A 216 -8.01 0.88 -0.93
N HIS A 217 -7.72 -0.17 -1.70
CA HIS A 217 -8.70 -0.91 -2.52
C HIS A 217 -8.90 -2.29 -1.90
N VAL A 218 -9.73 -2.35 -0.86
CA VAL A 218 -10.04 -3.59 -0.14
C VAL A 218 -10.64 -4.63 -1.08
N ASP A 219 -10.06 -5.83 -1.06
CA ASP A 219 -10.47 -6.96 -1.90
C ASP A 219 -11.62 -7.76 -1.28
N GLY A 220 -11.67 -7.79 0.05
CA GLY A 220 -12.72 -8.45 0.80
C GLY A 220 -12.50 -8.38 2.30
N ILE A 221 -13.28 -9.19 3.03
CA ILE A 221 -13.30 -9.22 4.49
C ILE A 221 -12.71 -10.55 4.97
N GLY A 222 -11.74 -10.45 5.88
CA GLY A 222 -11.26 -11.58 6.66
C GLY A 222 -11.95 -11.65 8.02
N LYS A 223 -11.96 -12.82 8.64
CA LYS A 223 -12.54 -13.06 9.96
C LYS A 223 -11.46 -13.51 10.94
N VAL A 224 -11.36 -12.86 12.10
CA VAL A 224 -10.48 -13.34 13.17
C VAL A 224 -11.01 -14.66 13.70
N ILE A 225 -10.21 -15.72 13.61
CA ILE A 225 -10.57 -17.06 14.13
C ILE A 225 -9.76 -17.44 15.36
N ASP A 226 -8.62 -16.80 15.60
CA ASP A 226 -7.82 -16.98 16.80
C ASP A 226 -6.95 -15.75 17.09
N ARG A 227 -6.60 -15.55 18.36
CA ARG A 227 -5.62 -14.54 18.80
C ARG A 227 -4.95 -14.97 20.10
N TRP A 228 -3.64 -14.77 20.18
CA TRP A 228 -2.85 -15.11 21.38
C TRP A 228 -1.65 -14.18 21.53
N THR A 229 -1.16 -14.06 22.75
CA THR A 229 0.09 -13.34 23.05
C THR A 229 1.26 -14.31 22.96
N ASP A 230 2.34 -13.86 22.33
CA ASP A 230 3.63 -14.55 22.31
C ASP A 230 4.69 -13.54 22.75
N ASP A 231 5.12 -13.67 24.01
CA ASP A 231 5.93 -12.68 24.74
C ASP A 231 5.36 -11.25 24.65
N ASN A 232 6.07 -10.35 23.94
CA ASN A 232 5.68 -8.95 23.75
C ASN A 232 4.87 -8.71 22.45
N SER A 233 4.57 -9.78 21.72
CA SER A 233 3.85 -9.72 20.46
C SER A 233 2.44 -10.27 20.60
N LEU A 234 1.55 -9.77 19.74
CA LEU A 234 0.16 -10.22 19.67
C LEU A 234 -0.07 -10.84 18.30
N PHE A 235 -0.36 -12.13 18.28
CA PHE A 235 -0.68 -12.88 17.08
C PHE A 235 -2.18 -12.92 16.80
N PHE A 236 -2.49 -12.94 15.51
CA PHE A 236 -3.83 -13.15 14.99
C PHE A 236 -3.79 -14.23 13.93
N LYS A 237 -4.85 -15.04 13.90
CA LYS A 237 -5.16 -15.97 12.82
C LYS A 237 -6.44 -15.50 12.15
N VAL A 238 -6.39 -15.34 10.84
CA VAL A 238 -7.50 -14.79 10.04
C VAL A 238 -7.89 -15.78 8.97
N GLN A 239 -9.18 -16.09 8.92
CA GLN A 239 -9.81 -16.84 7.85
C GLN A 239 -10.20 -15.90 6.70
N VAL A 240 -9.94 -16.32 5.46
CA VAL A 240 -10.30 -15.59 4.23
C VAL A 240 -10.75 -16.57 3.15
N ASP A 241 -11.40 -16.05 2.11
CA ASP A 241 -11.77 -16.83 0.93
C ASP A 241 -10.56 -17.18 0.05
N ASP A 242 -10.67 -18.25 -0.76
CA ASP A 242 -9.60 -18.74 -1.64
C ASP A 242 -9.10 -17.67 -2.62
N ASP A 243 -10.02 -16.82 -3.08
CA ASP A 243 -9.72 -15.74 -4.01
C ASP A 243 -8.74 -14.71 -3.44
N LEU A 244 -8.75 -14.52 -2.12
CA LEU A 244 -7.78 -13.67 -1.43
C LEU A 244 -6.53 -14.46 -1.08
N LEU A 245 -6.71 -15.67 -0.54
CA LEU A 245 -5.63 -16.48 -0.01
C LEU A 245 -4.55 -16.80 -1.04
N ARG A 246 -4.91 -16.95 -2.33
CA ARG A 246 -3.95 -17.20 -3.42
C ARG A 246 -2.89 -16.10 -3.59
N TYR A 247 -3.15 -14.88 -3.10
CA TYR A 247 -2.22 -13.76 -3.14
C TYR A 247 -1.44 -13.55 -1.83
N ILE A 248 -1.73 -14.35 -0.80
CA ILE A 248 -1.13 -14.22 0.53
C ILE A 248 -0.01 -15.26 0.64
N VAL A 249 1.23 -14.78 0.77
CA VAL A 249 2.42 -15.63 0.87
C VAL A 249 3.14 -15.41 2.20
N PRO A 250 3.74 -16.45 2.82
CA PRO A 250 4.57 -16.28 4.01
C PRO A 250 5.67 -15.24 3.77
N LYS A 251 5.89 -14.36 4.75
CA LYS A 251 6.81 -13.21 4.70
C LYS A 251 6.45 -12.14 3.65
N GLY A 252 5.31 -12.26 2.97
CA GLY A 252 4.76 -11.23 2.11
C GLY A 252 4.13 -10.08 2.91
N PHE A 253 3.90 -8.97 2.23
CA PHE A 253 3.10 -7.86 2.76
C PHE A 253 1.61 -8.12 2.61
N ILE A 254 0.84 -7.55 3.55
CA ILE A 254 -0.61 -7.51 3.49
C ILE A 254 -1.09 -6.25 4.20
N ALA A 255 -2.16 -5.61 3.71
CA ALA A 255 -2.81 -4.50 4.39
C ALA A 255 -4.08 -5.00 5.08
N ILE A 256 -4.15 -4.83 6.41
CA ILE A 256 -5.27 -5.25 7.24
C ILE A 256 -5.81 -4.03 7.98
N ASP A 257 -7.06 -3.67 7.75
CA ASP A 257 -7.64 -2.40 8.21
C ASP A 257 -6.73 -1.19 7.89
N GLY A 258 -6.04 -1.25 6.74
CA GLY A 258 -5.09 -0.22 6.31
C GLY A 258 -3.74 -0.24 7.00
N ALA A 259 -3.47 -1.19 7.90
CA ALA A 259 -2.14 -1.38 8.47
C ALA A 259 -1.32 -2.36 7.61
N SER A 260 -0.15 -1.92 7.16
CA SER A 260 0.86 -2.73 6.47
C SER A 260 1.52 -3.68 7.45
N LEU A 261 1.31 -4.98 7.25
CA LEU A 261 1.78 -6.05 8.12
C LEU A 261 2.50 -7.12 7.31
N THR A 262 3.22 -8.00 8.02
CA THR A 262 3.93 -9.14 7.43
C THR A 262 3.20 -10.42 7.79
N VAL A 263 2.95 -11.23 6.77
CA VAL A 263 2.35 -12.56 6.93
C VAL A 263 3.37 -13.51 7.57
N CYS A 264 2.95 -14.22 8.60
CA CYS A 264 3.79 -15.19 9.32
C CYS A 264 3.67 -16.58 8.70
N GLU A 265 2.46 -17.12 8.68
CA GLU A 265 2.13 -18.45 8.16
C GLU A 265 0.88 -18.37 7.28
N VAL A 266 0.73 -19.33 6.36
CA VAL A 266 -0.41 -19.46 5.47
C VAL A 266 -0.75 -20.94 5.36
N ASP A 267 -2.03 -21.27 5.45
CA ASP A 267 -2.57 -22.59 5.17
C ASP A 267 -3.67 -22.47 4.12
N SER A 268 -3.48 -23.18 3.01
CA SER A 268 -4.37 -23.21 1.85
C SER A 268 -4.89 -24.61 1.54
N ARG A 269 -4.76 -25.55 2.49
CA ARG A 269 -5.28 -26.91 2.33
C ARG A 269 -6.82 -26.89 2.28
N PRO A 270 -7.47 -27.81 1.55
CA PRO A 270 -8.93 -27.86 1.52
C PRO A 270 -9.53 -27.95 2.94
N GLY A 271 -10.35 -26.97 3.32
CA GLY A 271 -10.95 -26.86 4.65
C GLY A 271 -10.18 -26.00 5.66
N GLU A 272 -8.92 -25.68 5.38
CA GLU A 272 -8.04 -24.84 6.21
C GLU A 272 -7.61 -23.64 5.36
N LYS A 273 -8.29 -22.50 5.52
CA LYS A 273 -8.08 -21.29 4.71
C LYS A 273 -7.77 -20.12 5.61
N TRP A 274 -6.53 -20.00 6.02
CA TRP A 274 -6.14 -18.96 6.96
C TRP A 274 -4.70 -18.54 6.79
N PHE A 275 -4.41 -17.36 7.30
CA PHE A 275 -3.05 -16.88 7.48
C PHE A 275 -2.90 -16.27 8.87
N THR A 276 -1.66 -16.11 9.30
CA THR A 276 -1.34 -15.43 10.56
C THR A 276 -0.49 -14.20 10.34
N PHE A 277 -0.59 -13.27 11.27
CA PHE A 277 0.31 -12.13 11.38
C PHE A 277 0.55 -11.82 12.86
N MET A 278 1.59 -11.05 13.14
CA MET A 278 1.90 -10.57 14.48
C MET A 278 1.97 -9.05 14.53
N LEU A 279 1.60 -8.50 15.68
CA LEU A 279 1.73 -7.08 15.99
C LEU A 279 2.82 -6.89 17.04
N VAL A 280 3.78 -6.04 16.71
CA VAL A 280 4.80 -5.57 17.67
C VAL A 280 4.18 -4.57 18.65
N GLU A 281 4.78 -4.45 19.85
CA GLU A 281 4.27 -3.63 20.96
C GLU A 281 3.92 -2.18 20.54
N TYR A 282 4.75 -1.56 19.71
CA TYR A 282 4.48 -0.19 19.23
C TYR A 282 3.19 -0.12 18.42
N THR A 283 3.03 -1.01 17.43
CA THR A 283 1.87 -1.06 16.55
C THR A 283 0.59 -1.37 17.32
N GLN A 284 0.67 -2.20 18.36
CA GLN A 284 -0.47 -2.52 19.23
C GLN A 284 -1.12 -1.27 19.87
N LYS A 285 -0.39 -0.16 20.00
CA LYS A 285 -0.89 1.08 20.60
C LYS A 285 -1.37 2.10 19.56
N LYS A 286 -1.23 1.78 18.27
CA LYS A 286 -1.39 2.74 17.15
C LYS A 286 -2.51 2.40 16.20
N ILE A 287 -3.04 1.18 16.25
CA ILE A 287 -4.08 0.70 15.34
C ILE A 287 -5.21 0.03 16.12
N ILE A 288 -6.37 -0.13 15.49
CA ILE A 288 -7.57 -0.72 16.10
C ILE A 288 -7.50 -2.25 16.24
N ILE A 289 -6.67 -2.95 15.45
CA ILE A 289 -6.65 -4.41 15.35
C ILE A 289 -6.52 -5.13 16.72
N PRO A 290 -5.67 -4.69 17.68
CA PRO A 290 -5.59 -5.29 19.01
C PRO A 290 -6.90 -5.33 19.80
N GLN A 291 -7.87 -4.46 19.46
CA GLN A 291 -9.19 -4.38 20.08
C GLN A 291 -10.19 -5.38 19.47
N LYS A 292 -9.87 -5.99 18.32
CA LYS A 292 -10.72 -6.96 17.62
C LYS A 292 -10.75 -8.30 18.33
N ASN A 293 -11.93 -8.86 18.51
CA ASN A 293 -12.17 -10.17 19.13
C ASN A 293 -12.24 -11.29 18.09
N ILE A 294 -12.21 -12.54 18.55
CA ILE A 294 -12.52 -13.69 17.71
C ILE A 294 -13.95 -13.51 17.16
N GLY A 295 -14.09 -13.62 15.85
CA GLY A 295 -15.34 -13.40 15.13
C GLY A 295 -15.40 -12.05 14.40
N ASP A 296 -14.59 -11.08 14.79
CA ASP A 296 -14.67 -9.73 14.23
C ASP A 296 -14.13 -9.68 12.78
N PRO A 297 -14.72 -8.81 11.93
CA PRO A 297 -14.27 -8.62 10.57
C PRO A 297 -13.04 -7.71 10.49
N LEU A 298 -12.23 -7.95 9.47
CA LEU A 298 -11.07 -7.17 9.08
C LEU A 298 -11.14 -6.89 7.57
N ASN A 299 -10.91 -5.65 7.16
CA ASN A 299 -10.75 -5.32 5.75
C ASN A 299 -9.38 -5.81 5.28
N ILE A 300 -9.35 -6.56 4.18
CA ILE A 300 -8.13 -7.16 3.63
C ILE A 300 -7.86 -6.58 2.24
N GLU A 301 -6.69 -5.97 2.08
CA GLU A 301 -6.09 -5.66 0.79
C GLU A 301 -4.82 -6.50 0.63
N VAL A 302 -4.79 -7.36 -0.40
CA VAL A 302 -3.61 -8.16 -0.71
C VAL A 302 -2.61 -7.32 -1.51
N ASP A 303 -1.32 -7.64 -1.41
CA ASP A 303 -0.30 -6.91 -2.16
C ASP A 303 -0.58 -6.96 -3.66
N VAL A 304 -0.71 -5.77 -4.28
CA VAL A 304 -1.01 -5.62 -5.69
C VAL A 304 0.05 -6.26 -6.58
N LEU A 305 1.29 -6.39 -6.11
CA LEU A 305 2.35 -7.08 -6.83
C LEU A 305 1.97 -8.53 -7.12
N GLY A 306 1.25 -9.20 -6.21
CA GLY A 306 0.71 -10.55 -6.41
C GLY A 306 -0.27 -10.62 -7.58
N LYS A 307 -1.19 -9.65 -7.68
CA LYS A 307 -2.18 -9.57 -8.77
C LYS A 307 -1.54 -9.28 -10.12
N TYR A 308 -0.59 -8.34 -10.17
CA TYR A 308 0.14 -8.07 -11.41
C TYR A 308 0.99 -9.26 -11.84
N SER A 309 1.61 -9.97 -10.91
CA SER A 309 2.39 -11.17 -11.20
C SER A 309 1.51 -12.28 -11.77
N GLU A 310 0.37 -12.56 -11.15
CA GLU A 310 -0.61 -13.53 -11.65
C GLU A 310 -1.11 -13.12 -13.04
N SER A 311 -1.53 -11.86 -13.22
CA SER A 311 -2.02 -11.37 -14.52
C SER A 311 -0.97 -11.49 -15.61
N ALA A 312 0.30 -11.21 -15.33
CA ALA A 312 1.39 -11.36 -16.29
C ALA A 312 1.60 -12.83 -16.68
N ILE A 313 1.63 -13.73 -15.69
CA ILE A 313 1.87 -15.17 -15.88
C ILE A 313 0.67 -15.84 -16.58
N ALA A 314 -0.56 -15.45 -16.24
CA ALA A 314 -1.78 -16.03 -16.81
C ALA A 314 -1.84 -15.93 -18.34
N THR A 315 -1.22 -14.89 -18.92
CA THR A 315 -1.13 -14.75 -20.39
C THR A 315 -0.23 -15.79 -21.06
N LEU A 316 0.68 -16.42 -20.31
CA LEU A 316 1.61 -17.42 -20.82
C LEU A 316 1.04 -18.85 -20.76
N LEU A 317 0.12 -19.14 -19.83
CA LEU A 317 -0.41 -20.49 -19.61
C LEU A 317 -1.00 -21.13 -20.87
N PRO A 318 -1.85 -20.46 -21.69
CA PRO A 318 -2.38 -21.08 -22.90
C PRO A 318 -1.30 -21.45 -23.93
N ARG A 319 -0.19 -20.70 -23.94
CA ARG A 319 0.94 -20.96 -24.85
C ARG A 319 1.77 -22.15 -24.37
N ILE A 320 1.88 -22.34 -23.06
CA ILE A 320 2.52 -23.52 -22.46
C ILE A 320 1.69 -24.75 -22.78
N ASP A 321 0.37 -24.71 -22.58
CA ASP A 321 -0.53 -25.82 -22.91
C ASP A 321 -0.46 -26.21 -24.41
N GLU A 322 -0.35 -25.23 -25.31
CA GLU A 322 -0.18 -25.48 -26.74
C GLU A 322 1.19 -26.11 -27.07
N LEU A 323 2.24 -25.68 -26.37
CA LEU A 323 3.58 -26.26 -26.52
C LEU A 323 3.63 -27.70 -26.01
N GLU A 324 3.04 -27.99 -24.85
CA GLU A 324 2.95 -29.33 -24.29
C GLU A 324 2.24 -30.29 -25.26
N LYS A 325 1.10 -29.88 -25.83
CA LYS A 325 0.40 -30.67 -26.87
C LYS A 325 1.27 -30.94 -28.09
N LYS A 326 2.03 -29.94 -28.57
CA LYS A 326 2.94 -30.13 -29.70
C LYS A 326 4.09 -31.08 -29.37
N VAL A 327 4.59 -31.06 -28.14
CA VAL A 327 5.62 -32.00 -27.67
C VAL A 327 5.05 -33.42 -27.66
N GLU A 328 3.87 -33.64 -27.08
CA GLU A 328 3.19 -34.95 -27.09
C GLU A 328 2.96 -35.48 -28.53
N GLU A 329 2.53 -34.60 -29.45
CA GLU A 329 2.36 -34.96 -30.87
C GLU A 329 3.68 -35.36 -31.55
N LEU A 330 4.78 -34.69 -31.23
CA LEU A 330 6.11 -34.99 -31.78
C LEU A 330 6.68 -36.28 -31.20
N GLU A 331 6.51 -36.51 -29.89
CA GLU A 331 6.92 -37.76 -29.24
C GLU A 331 6.21 -38.97 -29.85
N LYS A 332 4.91 -38.84 -30.12
CA LYS A 332 4.13 -39.88 -30.80
C LYS A 332 4.67 -40.17 -32.20
N LYS A 333 4.93 -39.14 -33.00
CA LYS A 333 5.49 -39.28 -34.36
C LYS A 333 6.87 -39.91 -34.36
N LEU A 334 7.73 -39.56 -33.39
CA LEU A 334 9.07 -40.15 -33.28
C LEU A 334 9.02 -41.64 -32.92
N GLY A 335 8.09 -42.03 -32.03
CA GLY A 335 7.84 -43.43 -31.71
C GLY A 335 7.38 -44.27 -32.91
N GLU A 336 6.62 -43.67 -33.83
CA GLU A 336 6.16 -44.33 -35.07
C GLU A 336 7.29 -44.49 -36.11
N VAL A 337 8.30 -43.61 -36.11
CA VAL A 337 9.44 -43.66 -37.05
C VAL A 337 10.55 -44.63 -36.57
N GLY A 338 10.56 -44.98 -35.28
CA GLY A 338 11.52 -45.92 -34.69
C GLY A 338 11.13 -47.40 -34.77
N GLN A 339 9.94 -47.73 -35.28
CA GLN A 339 9.46 -49.10 -35.55
C GLN A 339 9.67 -49.50 -37.01
#